data_AF-A0A232F536-F1
#
_entry.id   AF-A0A232F536-F1
#
_cell.length_a   1.000
_cell.length_b   1.000
_cell.length_c   1.000
_cell.angle_alpha   90.00
_cell.angle_beta   90.00
_cell.angle_gamma   90.00
#
_symmetry.space_group_name_H-M   'P 1'
#
loop_
_entity.id
_entity.type
_entity.pdbx_description
1 polymer ?
#
loop_
_entity_poly.entity_id
_entity_poly.type
_entity_poly.pdbx_seq_one_letter_code
_entity_poly.pdbx_strand_id
1 'polypeptide(L)'
;MGYDIKWIIPKLRSTTSLWNFASSITFAAVGIFSKIIMEWLNKTTVYNKHIIERALNSRPKEVPLITVSNHHSCFDDPGIWSTLDLKYLLSRRKMRWSLAAHDICFTNVWHSYFFMLGKCVPVVRGNGVYQEAIDFCIEKLAKGDWVHVFPEGKVNMLKENLRFKWGIGRLIFESPVVPLVVPIVHLGMDQVLPNEPPYMLKTKKKVTLYYGEPIDFSEMLADLRKSNADEVEARKAITDRIQDELLRLKTATEELHARL
;
A
#
# COMPACT_ATOMS: atom_id res chain seq x y z
N MET A 1 23.83 -9.81 13.45
CA MET A 1 22.75 -9.33 14.32
C MET A 1 22.03 -8.19 13.60
N GLY A 2 20.73 -8.31 13.38
CA GLY A 2 19.94 -7.26 12.71
C GLY A 2 19.65 -6.08 13.63
N TYR A 3 19.29 -4.93 13.05
CA TYR A 3 18.82 -3.76 13.80
C TYR A 3 17.54 -4.11 14.58
N ASP A 4 17.45 -3.70 15.86
CA ASP A 4 16.29 -3.99 16.70
C ASP A 4 15.11 -3.05 16.38
N ILE A 5 13.98 -3.66 16.03
CA ILE A 5 12.74 -2.99 15.63
C ILE A 5 11.61 -3.14 16.67
N LYS A 6 11.83 -3.87 17.78
CA LYS A 6 10.76 -4.20 18.75
C LYS A 6 10.13 -2.97 19.41
N TRP A 7 10.83 -1.84 19.44
CA TRP A 7 10.35 -0.58 19.99
C TRP A 7 9.37 0.18 19.06
N ILE A 8 9.33 -0.17 17.77
CA ILE A 8 8.64 0.61 16.73
C ILE A 8 7.12 0.55 16.87
N ILE A 9 6.53 -0.66 16.91
CA ILE A 9 5.07 -0.79 16.98
C ILE A 9 4.50 -0.21 18.30
N PRO A 10 5.10 -0.45 19.49
CA PRO A 10 4.68 0.22 20.72
C PRO A 10 4.66 1.75 20.59
N LYS A 11 5.68 2.33 19.93
CA LYS A 11 5.75 3.77 19.68
C LYS A 11 4.66 4.25 18.71
N LEU A 12 4.37 3.50 17.65
CA LEU A 12 3.30 3.81 16.69
C LEU A 12 1.89 3.71 17.28
N ARG A 13 1.68 2.90 18.33
CA ARG A 13 0.42 2.84 19.08
C ARG A 13 0.19 4.06 19.98
N SER A 14 1.27 4.72 20.41
CA SER A 14 1.28 5.78 21.43
C SER A 14 1.88 7.09 20.92
N THR A 15 1.35 7.63 19.82
CA THR A 15 1.89 8.86 19.22
C THR A 15 1.49 10.12 19.99
N THR A 16 2.42 11.09 20.10
CA THR A 16 2.17 12.38 20.74
C THR A 16 1.70 13.44 19.73
N SER A 17 1.25 14.61 20.20
CA SER A 17 0.93 15.74 19.31
C SER A 17 2.14 16.20 18.50
N LEU A 18 3.33 16.25 19.11
CA LEU A 18 4.57 16.57 18.42
C LEU A 18 4.88 15.56 17.30
N TRP A 19 4.68 14.27 17.58
CA TRP A 19 4.82 13.22 16.57
C TRP A 19 3.86 13.42 15.40
N ASN A 20 2.58 13.69 15.70
CA ASN A 20 1.56 13.90 14.68
C ASN A 20 1.85 15.15 13.81
N PHE A 21 2.43 16.20 14.39
CA PHE A 21 2.90 17.37 13.66
C PHE A 21 4.08 17.04 12.75
N ALA A 22 5.13 16.41 13.29
CA ALA A 22 6.30 15.98 12.50
C ALA A 22 5.88 15.05 11.34
N SER A 23 4.99 14.09 11.61
CA SER A 23 4.44 13.19 10.59
C SER A 23 3.69 13.95 9.51
N SER A 24 2.94 15.00 9.87
CA SER A 24 2.23 15.84 8.88
C SER A 24 3.21 16.59 7.97
N ILE A 25 4.33 17.08 8.51
CA ILE A 25 5.42 17.68 7.70
C ILE A 25 6.02 16.63 6.77
N THR A 26 6.33 15.43 7.27
CA THR A 26 6.89 14.34 6.44
C THR A 26 5.96 13.98 5.28
N PHE A 27 4.65 13.83 5.52
CA PHE A 27 3.67 13.57 4.47
C PHE A 27 3.62 14.70 3.42
N ALA A 28 3.59 15.95 3.87
CA ALA A 28 3.58 17.10 2.96
C ALA A 28 4.86 17.14 2.10
N ALA A 29 6.03 17.00 2.73
CA ALA A 29 7.32 17.05 2.05
C ALA A 29 7.47 15.91 1.03
N VAL A 30 7.23 14.66 1.44
CA VAL A 30 7.33 13.50 0.54
C VAL A 30 6.26 13.55 -0.55
N GLY A 31 5.03 13.92 -0.21
CA GLY A 31 3.93 14.04 -1.16
C GLY A 31 4.21 15.09 -2.25
N ILE A 32 4.64 16.30 -1.86
CA ILE A 32 5.00 17.37 -2.80
C ILE A 32 6.19 16.95 -3.66
N PHE A 33 7.24 16.39 -3.03
CA PHE A 33 8.41 15.88 -3.74
C PHE A 33 8.01 14.85 -4.80
N SER A 34 7.25 13.83 -4.42
CA SER A 34 6.81 12.81 -5.37
C SER A 34 5.90 13.35 -6.46
N LYS A 35 5.05 14.33 -6.16
CA LYS A 35 4.21 15.01 -7.16
C LYS A 35 5.05 15.75 -8.20
N ILE A 36 6.10 16.45 -7.77
CA ILE A 36 7.07 17.08 -8.68
C ILE A 36 7.74 16.02 -9.57
N ILE A 37 8.24 14.93 -8.98
CA ILE A 37 8.88 13.86 -9.75
C ILE A 37 7.93 13.24 -10.77
N MET A 38 6.69 12.94 -10.37
CA MET A 38 5.76 12.14 -11.17
C MET A 38 4.96 12.95 -12.19
N GLU A 39 4.55 14.17 -11.86
CA GLU A 39 3.68 14.99 -12.72
C GLU A 39 4.43 16.09 -13.46
N TRP A 40 5.52 16.61 -12.89
CA TRP A 40 6.29 17.67 -13.55
C TRP A 40 7.51 17.14 -14.30
N LEU A 41 8.31 16.27 -13.68
CA LEU A 41 9.52 15.74 -14.30
C LEU A 41 9.27 14.49 -15.16
N ASN A 42 8.16 13.80 -14.97
CA ASN A 42 7.75 12.61 -15.70
C ASN A 42 6.31 12.78 -16.22
N LYS A 43 5.89 11.92 -17.16
CA LYS A 43 4.54 11.94 -17.72
C LYS A 43 3.72 10.81 -17.11
N THR A 44 2.93 11.14 -16.09
CA THR A 44 2.01 10.19 -15.44
C THR A 44 0.61 10.29 -16.03
N THR A 45 0.07 9.17 -16.52
CA THR A 45 -1.32 9.05 -16.98
C THR A 45 -2.10 8.22 -15.97
N VAL A 46 -3.19 8.77 -15.43
CA VAL A 46 -3.99 8.15 -14.37
C VAL A 46 -5.37 7.79 -14.90
N TYR A 47 -5.73 6.52 -14.81
CA TYR A 47 -7.04 5.99 -15.16
C TYR A 47 -7.88 5.77 -13.90
N ASN A 48 -9.16 6.12 -13.97
CA ASN A 48 -10.14 5.94 -12.90
C ASN A 48 -9.78 6.59 -11.54
N LYS A 49 -9.08 7.72 -11.56
CA LYS A 49 -8.75 8.50 -10.34
C LYS A 49 -9.97 8.77 -9.43
N HIS A 50 -11.15 8.95 -10.02
CA HIS A 50 -12.39 9.18 -9.28
C HIS A 50 -12.75 8.05 -8.29
N ILE A 51 -12.26 6.81 -8.50
CA ILE A 51 -12.49 5.68 -7.60
C ILE A 51 -11.83 5.93 -6.24
N ILE A 52 -10.53 6.27 -6.23
CA ILE A 52 -9.82 6.55 -4.99
C ILE A 52 -10.34 7.84 -4.34
N GLU A 53 -10.72 8.85 -5.12
CA GLU A 53 -11.32 10.08 -4.58
C GLU A 53 -12.67 9.83 -3.90
N ARG A 54 -13.52 8.99 -4.50
CA ARG A 54 -14.79 8.57 -3.89
C ARG A 54 -14.54 7.76 -2.63
N ALA A 55 -13.60 6.83 -2.66
CA ALA A 55 -13.21 6.07 -1.47
C ALA A 55 -12.75 7.01 -0.35
N LEU A 56 -11.92 8.02 -0.63
CA LEU A 56 -11.37 8.93 0.40
C LEU A 56 -12.37 9.99 0.91
N ASN A 57 -13.40 10.34 0.14
CA ASN A 57 -14.35 11.40 0.53
C ASN A 57 -15.73 10.91 0.94
N SER A 58 -16.19 9.79 0.37
CA SER A 58 -17.60 9.37 0.44
C SER A 58 -17.81 8.08 1.20
N ARG A 59 -16.75 7.29 1.44
CA ARG A 59 -16.84 6.06 2.25
C ARG A 59 -17.29 6.41 3.68
N PRO A 60 -18.22 5.63 4.28
CA PRO A 60 -18.55 5.78 5.69
C PRO A 60 -17.29 5.73 6.56
N LYS A 61 -17.25 6.52 7.64
CA LYS A 61 -16.02 6.68 8.43
C LYS A 61 -15.57 5.38 9.10
N GLU A 62 -16.53 4.51 9.41
CA GLU A 62 -16.35 3.25 10.11
C GLU A 62 -15.91 2.13 9.16
N VAL A 63 -16.14 2.28 7.86
CA VAL A 63 -15.71 1.31 6.85
C VAL A 63 -14.23 1.55 6.54
N PRO A 64 -13.32 0.60 6.77
CA PRO A 64 -11.92 0.77 6.44
C PRO A 64 -11.66 0.71 4.93
N LEU A 65 -10.51 1.22 4.51
CA LEU A 65 -10.02 1.10 3.13
C LEU A 65 -8.74 0.29 3.10
N ILE A 66 -8.68 -0.66 2.17
CA ILE A 66 -7.44 -1.34 1.80
C ILE A 66 -7.14 -1.02 0.34
N THR A 67 -5.95 -0.54 0.05
CA THR A 67 -5.45 -0.44 -1.33
C THR A 67 -4.39 -1.50 -1.56
N VAL A 68 -4.44 -2.17 -2.71
CA VAL A 68 -3.51 -3.25 -3.05
C VAL A 68 -2.88 -2.99 -4.41
N SER A 69 -1.56 -3.13 -4.53
CA SER A 69 -0.82 -2.82 -5.75
C SER A 69 0.27 -3.84 -6.08
N ASN A 70 0.60 -3.98 -7.36
CA ASN A 70 1.87 -4.58 -7.79
C ASN A 70 3.06 -3.73 -7.29
N HIS A 71 4.26 -4.31 -7.23
CA HIS A 71 5.45 -3.64 -6.69
C HIS A 71 6.64 -3.75 -7.64
N HIS A 72 6.92 -2.72 -8.44
CA HIS A 72 8.02 -2.70 -9.41
C HIS A 72 9.19 -1.79 -9.00
N SER A 73 9.06 -0.92 -8.00
CA SER A 73 10.13 -0.02 -7.56
C SER A 73 10.05 0.34 -6.08
N CYS A 74 11.19 0.63 -5.45
CA CYS A 74 11.23 1.26 -4.12
C CYS A 74 10.52 2.62 -4.08
N PHE A 75 10.23 3.26 -5.23
CA PHE A 75 9.49 4.51 -5.32
C PHE A 75 7.97 4.33 -5.41
N ASP A 76 7.46 3.11 -5.47
CA ASP A 76 6.03 2.85 -5.73
C ASP A 76 5.12 3.50 -4.70
N ASP A 77 5.37 3.33 -3.40
CA ASP A 77 4.50 3.88 -2.36
C ASP A 77 4.39 5.41 -2.49
N PRO A 78 5.46 6.22 -2.38
CA PRO A 78 5.32 7.67 -2.51
C PRO A 78 4.91 8.11 -3.93
N GLY A 79 5.28 7.34 -4.98
CA GLY A 79 4.93 7.61 -6.37
C GLY A 79 3.45 7.42 -6.69
N ILE A 80 2.80 6.35 -6.22
CA ILE A 80 1.36 6.09 -6.42
C ILE A 80 0.55 7.25 -5.82
N TRP A 81 0.87 7.67 -4.60
CA TRP A 81 0.07 8.69 -3.91
C TRP A 81 0.27 10.10 -4.45
N SER A 82 1.36 10.36 -5.18
CA SER A 82 1.60 11.65 -5.83
C SER A 82 0.47 12.08 -6.78
N THR A 83 -0.28 11.10 -7.31
CA THR A 83 -1.41 11.30 -8.21
C THR A 83 -2.65 11.88 -7.52
N LEU A 84 -2.70 11.82 -6.19
CA LEU A 84 -3.76 12.44 -5.40
C LEU A 84 -3.65 13.97 -5.45
N ASP A 85 -4.78 14.65 -5.22
CA ASP A 85 -4.78 16.10 -5.05
C ASP A 85 -3.97 16.51 -3.81
N LEU A 86 -3.40 17.72 -3.85
CA LEU A 86 -2.59 18.28 -2.77
C LEU A 86 -3.32 18.26 -1.41
N LYS A 87 -4.64 18.44 -1.38
CA LYS A 87 -5.43 18.39 -0.12
C LYS A 87 -5.31 17.06 0.63
N TYR A 88 -5.07 15.94 -0.06
CA TYR A 88 -4.86 14.65 0.59
C TYR A 88 -3.41 14.50 1.05
N LEU A 89 -2.45 14.90 0.21
CA LEU A 89 -1.01 14.87 0.52
C LEU A 89 -0.66 15.73 1.74
N LEU A 90 -1.38 16.85 1.92
CA LEU A 90 -1.25 17.75 3.06
C LEU A 90 -2.07 17.32 4.28
N SER A 91 -2.80 16.19 4.20
CA SER A 91 -3.66 15.70 5.27
C SER A 91 -3.26 14.31 5.72
N ARG A 92 -2.35 14.23 6.71
CA ARG A 92 -1.91 12.98 7.36
C ARG A 92 -3.07 12.04 7.73
N ARG A 93 -4.23 12.60 8.14
CA ARG A 93 -5.42 11.81 8.52
C ARG A 93 -6.09 11.11 7.34
N LYS A 94 -5.99 11.67 6.14
CA LYS A 94 -6.53 11.07 4.91
C LYS A 94 -5.54 10.14 4.20
N MET A 95 -4.38 9.87 4.81
CA MET A 95 -3.32 9.06 4.23
C MET A 95 -3.16 7.71 4.92
N ARG A 96 -2.89 6.70 4.08
CA ARG A 96 -2.60 5.30 4.41
C ARG A 96 -1.49 5.06 5.43
N TRP A 97 -1.67 3.98 6.18
CA TRP A 97 -0.59 3.16 6.72
C TRP A 97 -0.05 2.22 5.65
N SER A 98 1.25 1.95 5.60
CA SER A 98 1.85 1.09 4.57
C SER A 98 2.74 0.03 5.21
N LEU A 99 2.64 -1.23 4.76
CA LEU A 99 3.54 -2.29 5.21
C LEU A 99 4.88 -2.16 4.49
N ALA A 100 5.99 -2.16 5.25
CA ALA A 100 7.33 -1.95 4.70
C ALA A 100 8.33 -2.97 5.25
N ALA A 101 9.23 -3.47 4.39
CA ALA A 101 10.19 -4.49 4.76
C ALA A 101 11.20 -3.96 5.79
N HIS A 102 11.33 -4.64 6.93
CA HIS A 102 12.19 -4.20 8.03
C HIS A 102 13.66 -4.05 7.62
N ASP A 103 14.17 -4.98 6.82
CA ASP A 103 15.56 -5.08 6.37
C ASP A 103 15.94 -4.03 5.30
N ILE A 104 14.97 -3.26 4.81
CA ILE A 104 15.18 -2.18 3.83
C ILE A 104 14.87 -0.81 4.47
N CYS A 105 13.70 -0.68 5.08
CA CYS A 105 13.20 0.60 5.59
C CYS A 105 13.64 0.86 7.04
N PHE A 106 13.98 -0.16 7.82
CA PHE A 106 14.21 -0.06 9.26
C PHE A 106 15.59 -0.63 9.61
N THR A 107 16.62 -0.10 8.96
CA THR A 107 18.01 -0.58 9.11
C THR A 107 18.82 0.17 10.17
N ASN A 108 18.33 1.33 10.62
CA ASN A 108 18.87 2.08 11.74
C ASN A 108 17.78 3.00 12.35
N VAL A 109 18.12 3.71 13.43
CA VAL A 109 17.18 4.57 14.16
C VAL A 109 16.66 5.75 13.33
N TRP A 110 17.50 6.36 12.50
CA TRP A 110 17.12 7.51 11.68
C TRP A 110 16.17 7.11 10.55
N HIS A 111 16.48 6.00 9.86
CA HIS A 111 15.58 5.41 8.87
C HIS A 111 14.24 5.04 9.52
N SER A 112 14.28 4.40 10.69
CA SER A 112 13.07 4.00 11.40
C SER A 112 12.18 5.19 11.70
N TYR A 113 12.73 6.29 12.25
CA TYR A 113 11.95 7.50 12.47
C TYR A 113 11.34 8.07 11.18
N PHE A 114 12.11 8.16 10.10
CA PHE A 114 11.62 8.66 8.82
C PHE A 114 10.42 7.85 8.30
N PHE A 115 10.56 6.52 8.24
CA PHE A 115 9.50 5.64 7.75
C PHE A 115 8.29 5.58 8.68
N MET A 116 8.50 5.61 10.00
CA MET A 116 7.41 5.69 10.98
C MET A 116 6.62 7.01 10.84
N LEU A 117 7.29 8.14 10.59
CA LEU A 117 6.62 9.44 10.35
C LEU A 117 5.79 9.40 9.06
N GLY A 118 6.21 8.62 8.06
CA GLY A 118 5.44 8.30 6.85
C GLY A 118 4.36 7.22 7.02
N LYS A 119 4.04 6.81 8.27
CA LYS A 119 3.11 5.72 8.62
C LYS A 119 3.49 4.34 8.02
N CYS A 120 4.77 4.09 7.84
CA CYS A 120 5.23 2.75 7.45
C CYS A 120 5.33 1.85 8.69
N VAL A 121 4.93 0.59 8.53
CA VAL A 121 4.87 -0.42 9.58
C VAL A 121 5.85 -1.54 9.22
N PRO A 122 6.83 -1.87 10.09
CA PRO A 122 7.87 -2.84 9.77
C PRO A 122 7.35 -4.27 9.71
N VAL A 123 7.52 -4.93 8.57
CA VAL A 123 7.20 -6.35 8.36
C VAL A 123 8.47 -7.17 8.22
N VAL A 124 8.51 -8.30 8.93
CA VAL A 124 9.62 -9.26 8.86
C VAL A 124 9.29 -10.35 7.85
N ARG A 125 10.04 -10.38 6.75
CA ARG A 125 9.91 -11.41 5.71
C ARG A 125 10.31 -12.76 6.29
N GLY A 126 9.51 -13.79 6.04
CA GLY A 126 9.72 -15.14 6.55
C GLY A 126 9.01 -15.46 7.87
N ASN A 127 8.55 -14.47 8.64
CA ASN A 127 7.85 -14.68 9.92
C ASN A 127 6.37 -15.08 9.79
N GLY A 128 5.89 -15.31 8.57
CA GLY A 128 4.48 -15.64 8.32
C GLY A 128 3.53 -14.45 8.53
N VAL A 129 2.25 -14.76 8.71
CA VAL A 129 1.15 -13.78 8.79
C VAL A 129 0.81 -13.33 10.22
N TYR A 130 1.27 -14.09 11.22
CA TYR A 130 1.08 -13.79 12.64
C TYR A 130 2.29 -13.01 13.15
N GLN A 131 2.26 -11.70 12.93
CA GLN A 131 3.27 -10.78 13.40
C GLN A 131 2.60 -9.46 13.81
N GLU A 132 3.22 -8.78 14.77
CA GLU A 132 2.67 -7.59 15.42
C GLU A 132 2.30 -6.47 14.43
N ALA A 133 3.01 -6.38 13.30
CA ALA A 133 2.72 -5.43 12.23
C ALA A 133 1.35 -5.65 11.57
N ILE A 134 0.97 -6.91 11.36
CA ILE A 134 -0.35 -7.24 10.79
C ILE A 134 -1.44 -6.98 11.83
N ASP A 135 -1.21 -7.34 13.09
CA ASP A 135 -2.14 -7.04 14.19
C ASP A 135 -2.37 -5.54 14.33
N PHE A 136 -1.30 -4.75 14.30
CA PHE A 136 -1.37 -3.29 14.29
C PHE A 136 -2.18 -2.76 13.11
N CYS A 137 -2.03 -3.31 11.91
CA CYS A 137 -2.85 -2.91 10.77
C CYS A 137 -4.32 -3.29 10.94
N ILE A 138 -4.65 -4.45 11.53
CA ILE A 138 -6.03 -4.81 11.89
C ILE A 138 -6.60 -3.81 12.91
N GLU A 139 -5.82 -3.40 13.92
CA GLU A 139 -6.21 -2.34 14.87
C GLU A 139 -6.50 -1.00 14.18
N LYS A 140 -5.81 -0.68 13.07
CA LYS A 140 -6.10 0.51 12.26
C LYS A 140 -7.37 0.32 11.44
N LEU A 141 -7.53 -0.82 10.78
CA LEU A 141 -8.75 -1.12 10.02
C LEU A 141 -9.99 -1.09 10.91
N ALA A 142 -9.90 -1.59 12.15
CA ALA A 142 -10.96 -1.51 13.16
C ALA A 142 -11.39 -0.06 13.49
N LYS A 143 -10.54 0.94 13.20
CA LYS A 143 -10.82 2.38 13.38
C LYS A 143 -11.29 3.07 12.10
N GLY A 144 -11.53 2.32 11.02
CA GLY A 144 -11.88 2.86 9.70
C GLY A 144 -10.71 3.48 8.94
N ASP A 145 -9.48 3.31 9.43
CA ASP A 145 -8.27 3.84 8.77
C ASP A 145 -8.03 3.15 7.42
N TRP A 146 -7.11 3.75 6.66
CA TRP A 146 -6.65 3.24 5.38
C TRP A 146 -5.31 2.49 5.52
N VAL A 147 -5.23 1.27 5.00
CA VAL A 147 -4.00 0.47 4.89
C VAL A 147 -3.66 0.20 3.42
N HIS A 148 -2.39 0.32 3.05
CA HIS A 148 -1.86 -0.04 1.75
C HIS A 148 -0.95 -1.27 1.85
N VAL A 149 -1.07 -2.18 0.86
CA VAL A 149 -0.31 -3.43 0.82
C VAL A 149 0.22 -3.70 -0.59
N PHE A 150 1.49 -4.07 -0.67
CA PHE A 150 2.10 -4.72 -1.83
C PHE A 150 2.16 -6.23 -1.57
N PRO A 151 1.18 -7.03 -2.03
CA PRO A 151 1.04 -8.43 -1.61
C PRO A 151 2.10 -9.33 -2.25
N GLU A 152 2.87 -8.84 -3.24
CA GLU A 152 4.05 -9.52 -3.78
C GLU A 152 5.15 -9.72 -2.70
N GLY A 153 5.19 -8.82 -1.70
CA GLY A 153 6.10 -8.91 -0.55
C GLY A 153 7.57 -8.59 -0.85
N LYS A 154 7.89 -8.20 -2.08
CA LYS A 154 9.20 -7.69 -2.53
C LYS A 154 9.00 -6.86 -3.80
N VAL A 155 9.98 -6.03 -4.16
CA VAL A 155 10.03 -5.45 -5.50
C VAL A 155 10.22 -6.57 -6.53
N ASN A 156 9.32 -6.65 -7.49
CA ASN A 156 9.28 -7.62 -8.58
C ASN A 156 10.04 -7.09 -9.79
N MET A 157 11.36 -7.21 -9.74
CA MET A 157 12.26 -6.72 -10.81
C MET A 157 12.06 -7.45 -12.14
N LEU A 158 11.68 -8.74 -12.10
CA LEU A 158 11.46 -9.57 -13.29
C LEU A 158 10.04 -9.49 -13.85
N LYS A 159 9.15 -8.75 -13.18
CA LYS A 159 7.72 -8.60 -13.55
C LYS A 159 6.99 -9.94 -13.70
N GLU A 160 7.47 -10.95 -12.96
CA GLU A 160 6.97 -12.32 -12.98
C GLU A 160 5.61 -12.42 -12.26
N ASN A 161 4.83 -13.45 -12.57
CA ASN A 161 3.57 -13.71 -11.87
C ASN A 161 3.87 -14.31 -10.48
N LEU A 162 4.15 -13.43 -9.51
CA LEU A 162 4.42 -13.80 -8.13
C LEU A 162 3.16 -14.22 -7.39
N ARG A 163 3.25 -15.31 -6.62
CA ARG A 163 2.23 -15.64 -5.63
C ARG A 163 2.16 -14.57 -4.54
N PHE A 164 0.96 -14.04 -4.33
CA PHE A 164 0.69 -13.08 -3.26
C PHE A 164 0.83 -13.70 -1.87
N LYS A 165 1.37 -12.91 -0.93
CA LYS A 165 1.50 -13.27 0.48
C LYS A 165 0.14 -13.13 1.17
N TRP A 166 -0.20 -14.11 1.99
CA TRP A 166 -1.52 -14.23 2.65
C TRP A 166 -1.81 -13.18 3.74
N GLY A 167 -0.87 -12.27 4.01
CA GLY A 167 -1.10 -11.16 4.95
C GLY A 167 -2.30 -10.30 4.53
N ILE A 168 -2.50 -10.08 3.23
CA ILE A 168 -3.66 -9.35 2.71
C ILE A 168 -4.98 -10.08 3.00
N GLY A 169 -5.01 -11.41 2.80
CA GLY A 169 -6.17 -12.23 3.13
C GLY A 169 -6.50 -12.16 4.63
N ARG A 170 -5.48 -12.17 5.49
CA ARG A 170 -5.64 -12.02 6.94
C ARG A 170 -6.24 -10.65 7.30
N LEU A 171 -5.69 -9.57 6.75
CA LEU A 171 -6.17 -8.20 7.01
C LEU A 171 -7.66 -8.03 6.70
N ILE A 172 -8.15 -8.66 5.62
CA ILE A 172 -9.56 -8.60 5.22
C ILE A 172 -10.41 -9.53 6.07
N PHE A 173 -9.97 -10.77 6.29
CA PHE A 173 -10.73 -11.78 7.02
C PHE A 173 -10.96 -11.40 8.49
N GLU A 174 -9.92 -10.91 9.15
CA GLU A 174 -9.93 -10.51 10.57
C GLU A 174 -10.34 -9.05 10.77
N SER A 175 -10.64 -8.29 9.72
CA SER A 175 -11.16 -6.94 9.87
C SER A 175 -12.53 -6.99 10.55
N PRO A 176 -12.77 -6.22 11.63
CA PRO A 176 -14.07 -6.22 12.31
C PRO A 176 -15.21 -5.72 11.42
N VAL A 177 -14.88 -4.82 10.48
CA VAL A 177 -15.79 -4.29 9.46
C VAL A 177 -15.22 -4.65 8.10
N VAL A 178 -16.06 -5.16 7.18
CA VAL A 178 -15.61 -5.53 5.83
C VAL A 178 -14.98 -4.29 5.15
N PRO A 179 -13.68 -4.33 4.79
CA PRO A 179 -13.02 -3.19 4.17
C PRO A 179 -13.48 -3.02 2.73
N LEU A 180 -13.53 -1.76 2.27
CA LEU A 180 -13.51 -1.46 0.85
C LEU A 180 -12.11 -1.76 0.31
N VAL A 181 -11.98 -2.62 -0.70
CA VAL A 181 -10.67 -2.99 -1.27
C VAL A 181 -10.52 -2.41 -2.67
N VAL A 182 -9.52 -1.56 -2.90
CA VAL A 182 -9.27 -0.93 -4.22
C VAL A 182 -7.96 -1.49 -4.80
N PRO A 183 -8.01 -2.27 -5.90
CA PRO A 183 -6.83 -2.70 -6.60
C PRO A 183 -6.25 -1.56 -7.44
N ILE A 184 -4.91 -1.53 -7.54
CA ILE A 184 -4.15 -0.52 -8.26
C ILE A 184 -3.09 -1.25 -9.07
N VAL A 185 -2.94 -0.90 -10.34
CA VAL A 185 -1.76 -1.31 -11.11
C VAL A 185 -1.01 -0.08 -11.60
N HIS A 186 0.31 -0.13 -11.51
CA HIS A 186 1.17 0.86 -12.13
C HIS A 186 2.23 0.23 -13.04
N LEU A 187 2.61 0.96 -14.08
CA LEU A 187 3.69 0.62 -15.01
C LEU A 187 4.60 1.83 -15.21
N GLY A 188 5.91 1.60 -15.31
CA GLY A 188 6.92 2.62 -15.58
C GLY A 188 7.58 3.24 -14.33
N MET A 189 7.15 2.88 -13.11
CA MET A 189 7.77 3.39 -11.89
C MET A 189 9.22 2.93 -11.72
N ASP A 190 9.54 1.72 -12.18
CA ASP A 190 10.88 1.15 -12.30
C ASP A 190 11.78 1.94 -13.26
N GLN A 191 11.21 2.68 -14.21
CA GLN A 191 11.98 3.58 -15.07
C GLN A 191 12.24 4.92 -14.39
N VAL A 192 11.35 5.36 -13.50
CA VAL A 192 11.51 6.59 -12.69
C VAL A 192 12.57 6.38 -11.61
N LEU A 193 12.51 5.28 -10.87
CA LEU A 193 13.57 4.86 -9.97
C LEU A 193 13.97 3.41 -10.28
N PRO A 194 15.06 3.21 -11.06
CA PRO A 194 15.62 1.89 -11.30
C PRO A 194 16.05 1.20 -10.00
N ASN A 195 15.86 -0.12 -9.94
CA ASN A 195 16.21 -0.95 -8.78
C ASN A 195 17.67 -1.41 -8.78
N GLU A 196 18.53 -0.72 -9.53
CA GLU A 196 19.95 -1.01 -9.63
C GLU A 196 20.78 0.22 -9.26
N PRO A 197 21.95 0.05 -8.64
CA PRO A 197 22.88 1.14 -8.40
C PRO A 197 23.37 1.76 -9.71
N PRO A 198 23.55 3.09 -9.78
CA PRO A 198 23.24 4.07 -8.73
C PRO A 198 21.72 4.38 -8.68
N TYR A 199 21.11 4.24 -7.49
CA TYR A 199 19.68 4.48 -7.24
C TYR A 199 19.32 5.97 -7.42
N MET A 200 19.13 6.38 -8.67
CA MET A 200 18.89 7.77 -9.05
C MET A 200 17.56 7.92 -9.77
N LEU A 201 16.81 8.94 -9.37
CA LEU A 201 15.59 9.33 -10.05
C LEU A 201 15.89 9.76 -11.49
N LYS A 202 15.05 9.28 -12.41
CA LYS A 202 15.07 9.64 -13.83
C LYS A 202 13.88 10.53 -14.15
N THR A 203 14.04 11.33 -15.18
CA THR A 203 13.03 12.25 -15.69
C THR A 203 12.62 11.83 -17.11
N LYS A 204 11.53 12.42 -17.61
CA LYS A 204 10.95 12.18 -18.95
C LYS A 204 10.52 10.74 -19.20
N LYS A 205 10.19 9.99 -18.15
CA LYS A 205 9.63 8.63 -18.21
C LYS A 205 8.11 8.69 -18.31
N LYS A 206 7.53 7.62 -18.87
CA LYS A 206 6.08 7.44 -18.94
C LYS A 206 5.66 6.55 -17.77
N VAL A 207 4.66 6.98 -17.02
CA VAL A 207 4.03 6.17 -15.98
C VAL A 207 2.56 6.05 -16.29
N THR A 208 2.02 4.84 -16.14
CA THR A 208 0.58 4.60 -16.15
C THR A 208 0.16 4.11 -14.77
N LEU A 209 -0.88 4.71 -14.21
CA LEU A 209 -1.53 4.27 -12.98
C LEU A 209 -2.99 3.99 -13.27
N TYR A 210 -3.49 2.82 -12.87
CA TYR A 210 -4.88 2.44 -13.06
C TYR A 210 -5.48 2.01 -11.71
N TYR A 211 -6.44 2.79 -11.22
CA TYR A 211 -7.31 2.40 -10.11
C TYR A 211 -8.42 1.48 -10.63
N GLY A 212 -8.45 0.22 -10.20
CA GLY A 212 -9.51 -0.71 -10.54
C GLY A 212 -10.77 -0.47 -9.72
N GLU A 213 -11.86 -1.11 -10.14
CA GLU A 213 -13.12 -1.07 -9.39
C GLU A 213 -12.95 -1.70 -7.99
N PRO A 214 -13.64 -1.17 -6.96
CA PRO A 214 -13.56 -1.77 -5.63
C PRO A 214 -14.07 -3.21 -5.61
N ILE A 215 -13.35 -4.08 -4.91
CA ILE A 215 -13.74 -5.48 -4.70
C ILE A 215 -14.62 -5.55 -3.44
N ASP A 216 -15.84 -6.05 -3.59
CA ASP A 216 -16.72 -6.36 -2.47
C ASP A 216 -16.49 -7.79 -1.98
N PHE A 217 -16.09 -7.91 -0.70
CA PHE A 217 -15.85 -9.19 -0.05
C PHE A 217 -17.01 -9.63 0.86
N SER A 218 -18.11 -8.87 0.93
CA SER A 218 -19.19 -9.10 1.90
C SER A 218 -19.81 -10.50 1.78
N GLU A 219 -20.17 -10.90 0.56
CA GLU A 219 -20.74 -12.23 0.29
C GLU A 219 -19.73 -13.35 0.57
N MET A 220 -18.51 -13.24 0.02
CA MET A 220 -17.45 -14.22 0.23
C MET A 220 -17.12 -14.42 1.72
N LEU A 221 -17.05 -13.34 2.50
CA LEU A 221 -16.79 -13.42 3.94
C LEU A 221 -17.97 -14.02 4.69
N ALA A 222 -19.21 -13.74 4.29
CA ALA A 222 -20.39 -14.35 4.88
C ALA A 222 -20.39 -15.87 4.66
N ASP A 223 -20.05 -16.32 3.45
CA ASP A 223 -19.97 -17.75 3.12
C ASP A 223 -18.84 -18.46 3.86
N LEU A 224 -17.63 -17.89 3.87
CA LEU A 224 -16.48 -18.46 4.58
C LEU A 224 -16.76 -18.61 6.10
N ARG A 225 -17.47 -17.63 6.68
CA ARG A 225 -17.87 -17.68 8.09
C ARG A 225 -18.95 -18.72 8.33
N LYS A 226 -19.95 -18.81 7.43
CA LYS A 226 -21.03 -19.79 7.50
C LYS A 226 -20.54 -21.23 7.35
N SER A 227 -19.55 -21.46 6.49
CA SER A 227 -18.95 -22.78 6.27
C SER A 227 -17.96 -23.19 7.36
N ASN A 228 -17.67 -22.33 8.34
CA ASN A 228 -16.58 -22.51 9.30
C ASN A 228 -15.25 -22.88 8.60
N ALA A 229 -14.95 -22.19 7.50
CA ALA A 229 -13.70 -22.41 6.78
C ALA A 229 -12.50 -22.22 7.72
N ASP A 230 -11.49 -23.07 7.59
CA ASP A 230 -10.24 -22.88 8.33
C ASP A 230 -9.58 -21.55 7.94
N GLU A 231 -8.83 -20.94 8.87
CA GLU A 231 -8.16 -19.66 8.65
C GLU A 231 -7.24 -19.71 7.42
N VAL A 232 -6.55 -20.82 7.16
CA VAL A 232 -5.68 -20.95 5.98
C VAL A 232 -6.50 -20.93 4.70
N GLU A 233 -7.60 -21.68 4.66
CA GLU A 233 -8.51 -21.73 3.52
C GLU A 233 -9.09 -20.35 3.20
N ALA A 234 -9.64 -19.67 4.22
CA ALA A 234 -10.21 -18.34 4.06
C ALA A 234 -9.18 -17.32 3.56
N ARG A 235 -7.99 -17.27 4.18
CA ARG A 235 -6.92 -16.35 3.76
C ARG A 235 -6.46 -16.61 2.33
N LYS A 236 -6.34 -17.89 1.95
CA LYS A 236 -5.96 -18.28 0.59
C LYS A 236 -7.03 -17.82 -0.40
N ALA A 237 -8.31 -18.16 -0.18
CA ALA A 237 -9.40 -17.81 -1.08
C ALA A 237 -9.50 -16.29 -1.32
N ILE A 238 -9.42 -15.49 -0.25
CA ILE A 238 -9.44 -14.02 -0.35
C ILE A 238 -8.20 -13.51 -1.11
N THR A 239 -7.01 -14.04 -0.81
CA THR A 239 -5.78 -13.61 -1.47
C THR A 239 -5.79 -13.95 -2.96
N ASP A 240 -6.28 -15.14 -3.32
CA ASP A 240 -6.38 -15.59 -4.71
C ASP A 240 -7.36 -14.71 -5.50
N ARG A 241 -8.51 -14.36 -4.91
CA ARG A 241 -9.46 -13.42 -5.52
C ARG A 241 -8.83 -12.07 -5.84
N ILE A 242 -8.00 -11.53 -4.93
CA ILE A 242 -7.28 -10.28 -5.15
C ILE A 242 -6.24 -10.43 -6.26
N GLN A 243 -5.53 -11.56 -6.29
CA GLN A 243 -4.53 -11.85 -7.31
C GLN A 243 -5.15 -11.92 -8.71
N ASP A 244 -6.29 -12.59 -8.84
CA ASP A 244 -7.03 -12.67 -10.11
C ASP A 244 -7.45 -11.29 -10.60
N GLU A 245 -7.96 -10.44 -9.69
CA GLU A 245 -8.39 -9.09 -10.04
C GLU A 245 -7.20 -8.19 -10.42
N LEU A 246 -6.10 -8.23 -9.67
CA LEU A 246 -4.89 -7.49 -10.01
C LEU A 246 -4.27 -7.97 -11.34
N LEU A 247 -4.35 -9.26 -11.65
CA LEU A 247 -3.88 -9.79 -12.94
C LEU A 247 -4.72 -9.28 -14.11
N ARG A 248 -6.05 -9.27 -13.97
CA ARG A 248 -6.97 -8.69 -14.97
C ARG A 248 -6.70 -7.19 -15.17
N LEU A 249 -6.58 -6.45 -14.07
CA LEU A 249 -6.29 -5.02 -14.10
C LEU A 249 -4.91 -4.75 -14.74
N LYS A 250 -3.93 -5.63 -14.50
CA LYS A 250 -2.59 -5.54 -15.10
C LYS A 250 -2.65 -5.65 -16.61
N THR A 251 -3.33 -6.66 -17.15
CA THR A 251 -3.50 -6.81 -18.62
C THR A 251 -4.11 -5.56 -19.25
N ALA A 252 -5.18 -5.02 -18.66
CA ALA A 252 -5.79 -3.79 -19.15
C ALA A 252 -4.83 -2.58 -19.05
N THR A 253 -4.03 -2.50 -17.99
CA THR A 253 -3.04 -1.43 -17.79
C THR A 253 -1.91 -1.50 -18.81
N GLU A 254 -1.44 -2.71 -19.15
CA GLU A 254 -0.40 -2.93 -20.17
C GLU A 254 -0.85 -2.47 -21.56
N GLU A 255 -2.10 -2.76 -21.94
CA GLU A 255 -2.69 -2.28 -23.20
C GLU A 255 -2.76 -0.75 -23.25
N LEU A 256 -3.16 -0.11 -22.14
CA LEU A 256 -3.22 1.35 -22.03
C LEU A 256 -1.83 1.98 -22.07
N HIS A 257 -0.85 1.37 -21.41
CA HIS A 257 0.52 1.86 -21.37
C HIS A 257 1.22 1.78 -22.73
N ALA A 258 0.97 0.72 -23.50
CA ALA A 258 1.53 0.54 -24.85
C ALA A 258 1.05 1.61 -25.85
N ARG A 259 -0.07 2.29 -25.59
CA ARG A 259 -0.64 3.33 -26.46
C ARG A 259 -0.10 4.74 -26.18
N LEU A 260 0.72 4.94 -25.14
CA LEU A 260 1.27 6.25 -24.73
C LEU A 260 2.59 6.58 -25.41
#